data_AF-A0A356NJT0-F1
#
_entry.id   AF-A0A356NJT0-F1
#
_cell.length_a   1.000
_cell.length_b   1.000
_cell.length_c   1.000
_cell.angle_alpha   90.00
_cell.angle_beta   90.00
_cell.angle_gamma   90.00
#
_symmetry.space_group_name_H-M   'P 1'
#
loop_
_entity.id
_entity.type
_entity.pdbx_description
1 polymer ?
#
loop_
_entity_poly.entity_id
_entity_poly.type
_entity_poly.pdbx_seq_one_letter_code
_entity_poly.pdbx_strand_id
1 'polypeptide(L)'
;MFNSHSMKRTAVIIGSLAMLLNAGMIAPQAAGPIWTDPAKASAENPDFSLQGEYIQAGKAFQVIALGKGQFQVSVYNGGLPGVGWDRSSIGQIRGNTEEIKALTQHAHRVTRQSPRMGAKPPANATILFDGTSADAWDHGKLSDGLLESGTQTKQSFGDFELHIEFRLPFKPETTPGSQDRGNSGIYSFNRYETQVLDSFGLDLDINSWKEKP
;
A
#
# COMPACT_ATOMS: atom_id res chain seq x y z
N MET A 1 42.64 -52.50 -31.14
CA MET A 1 42.59 -52.01 -29.75
C MET A 1 41.36 -51.12 -29.63
N PHE A 2 40.35 -51.59 -28.90
CA PHE A 2 39.15 -50.83 -28.56
C PHE A 2 39.54 -49.67 -27.65
N ASN A 3 38.98 -48.47 -27.86
CA ASN A 3 38.52 -47.72 -26.70
C ASN A 3 37.24 -46.94 -27.00
N SER A 4 36.28 -47.18 -26.13
CA SER A 4 34.87 -46.83 -26.21
C SER A 4 34.65 -45.37 -25.81
N HIS A 5 33.65 -44.75 -26.45
CA HIS A 5 33.05 -43.49 -26.04
C HIS A 5 32.53 -43.55 -24.60
N SER A 6 32.64 -42.43 -23.87
CA SER A 6 31.77 -42.12 -22.74
C SER A 6 31.51 -40.60 -22.67
N MET A 7 30.42 -40.17 -23.31
CA MET A 7 29.78 -38.89 -23.04
C MET A 7 29.18 -38.93 -21.64
N LYS A 8 29.70 -38.09 -20.73
CA LYS A 8 29.05 -37.86 -19.44
C LYS A 8 27.80 -37.00 -19.67
N ARG A 9 26.63 -37.65 -19.67
CA ARG A 9 25.32 -37.02 -19.64
C ARG A 9 25.07 -36.48 -18.22
N THR A 10 25.04 -35.17 -18.06
CA THR A 10 24.53 -34.55 -16.84
C THR A 10 23.01 -34.68 -16.85
N ALA A 11 22.48 -35.52 -15.96
CA ALA A 11 21.05 -35.72 -15.78
C ALA A 11 20.44 -34.47 -15.14
N VAL A 12 19.52 -33.83 -15.87
CA VAL A 12 18.56 -32.85 -15.32
C VAL A 12 17.48 -33.67 -14.61
N ILE A 13 17.42 -33.56 -13.28
CA ILE A 13 16.32 -34.12 -12.49
C ILE A 13 15.13 -33.19 -12.69
N ILE A 14 14.24 -33.56 -13.61
CA ILE A 14 12.89 -33.01 -13.70
C ILE A 14 12.09 -33.67 -12.58
N GLY A 15 12.08 -33.03 -11.42
CA GLY A 15 11.16 -33.39 -10.33
C GLY A 15 9.75 -32.95 -10.72
N SER A 16 8.95 -33.90 -11.19
CA SER A 16 7.52 -33.73 -11.44
C SER A 16 6.79 -33.45 -10.13
N LEU A 17 6.66 -32.17 -9.76
CA LEU A 17 5.73 -31.77 -8.71
C LEU A 17 4.32 -31.82 -9.31
N ALA A 18 3.58 -32.87 -9.00
CA ALA A 18 2.17 -32.96 -9.32
C ALA A 18 1.43 -31.81 -8.61
N MET A 19 1.16 -30.73 -9.33
CA MET A 19 0.21 -29.70 -8.92
C MET A 19 -1.18 -30.32 -8.94
N LEU A 20 -1.68 -30.72 -7.78
CA LEU A 20 -3.10 -30.84 -7.53
C LEU A 20 -3.69 -29.43 -7.63
N LEU A 21 -4.23 -29.09 -8.80
CA LEU A 21 -5.13 -27.96 -8.99
C LEU A 21 -6.42 -28.26 -8.23
N ASN A 22 -6.45 -27.89 -6.94
CA ASN A 22 -7.69 -27.68 -6.24
C ASN A 22 -8.28 -26.38 -6.81
N ALA A 23 -9.11 -26.51 -7.85
CA ALA A 23 -10.06 -25.46 -8.24
C ALA A 23 -11.14 -25.39 -7.16
N GLY A 24 -10.76 -24.93 -5.96
CA GLY A 24 -11.71 -24.50 -4.95
C GLY A 24 -12.44 -23.29 -5.51
N MET A 25 -13.77 -23.31 -5.48
CA MET A 25 -14.55 -22.11 -5.71
C MET A 25 -14.03 -21.04 -4.75
N ILE A 26 -13.46 -19.95 -5.28
CA ILE A 26 -13.10 -18.78 -4.49
C ILE A 26 -14.43 -18.17 -4.05
N ALA A 27 -14.91 -18.58 -2.87
CA ALA A 27 -15.93 -17.83 -2.17
C ALA A 27 -15.37 -16.41 -1.95
N PRO A 28 -16.18 -15.35 -2.12
CA PRO A 28 -15.72 -14.01 -1.81
C PRO A 28 -15.22 -13.99 -0.37
N GLN A 29 -13.95 -13.65 -0.19
CA GLN A 29 -13.36 -13.47 1.13
C GLN A 29 -14.22 -12.42 1.85
N ALA A 30 -14.86 -12.80 2.96
CA ALA A 30 -15.62 -11.85 3.77
C ALA A 30 -14.70 -10.67 4.11
N ALA A 31 -15.22 -9.44 4.01
CA ALA A 31 -14.45 -8.24 4.31
C ALA A 31 -13.89 -8.34 5.73
N GLY A 32 -12.57 -8.37 5.86
CA GLY A 32 -11.88 -8.38 7.15
C GLY A 32 -12.11 -7.06 7.91
N PRO A 33 -11.61 -6.96 9.15
CA PRO A 33 -11.80 -5.75 9.95
C PRO A 33 -11.16 -4.52 9.28
N ILE A 34 -11.75 -3.35 9.56
CA ILE A 34 -11.35 -2.05 8.99
C ILE A 34 -11.06 -1.11 10.15
N TRP A 35 -9.92 -0.40 10.07
CA TRP A 35 -9.58 0.63 11.03
C TRP A 35 -9.37 1.97 10.33
N THR A 36 -10.12 3.00 10.74
CA THR A 36 -9.99 4.38 10.26
C THR A 36 -9.15 5.25 11.20
N ASP A 37 -8.93 4.77 12.42
CA ASP A 37 -8.07 5.42 13.42
C ASP A 37 -6.75 4.63 13.60
N PRO A 38 -5.57 5.26 13.41
CA PRO A 38 -4.27 4.61 13.57
C PRO A 38 -3.97 4.12 14.98
N ALA A 39 -4.42 4.82 16.03
CA ALA A 39 -4.16 4.41 17.40
C ALA A 39 -4.95 3.13 17.73
N LYS A 40 -6.21 3.07 17.29
CA LYS A 40 -7.04 1.88 17.37
C LYS A 40 -6.47 0.72 16.55
N ALA A 41 -6.04 0.98 15.31
CA ALA A 41 -5.39 -0.02 14.48
C ALA A 41 -4.14 -0.62 15.17
N SER A 42 -3.29 0.24 15.73
CA SER A 42 -2.08 -0.19 16.45
C SER A 42 -2.37 -0.96 17.73
N ALA A 43 -3.48 -0.65 18.41
CA ALA A 43 -3.85 -1.33 19.66
C ALA A 43 -4.50 -2.69 19.40
N GLU A 44 -5.30 -2.82 18.34
CA GLU A 44 -6.09 -4.01 18.05
C GLU A 44 -5.40 -4.98 17.08
N ASN A 45 -4.46 -4.51 16.27
CA ASN A 45 -3.79 -5.32 15.26
C ASN A 45 -2.26 -5.16 15.33
N PRO A 46 -1.52 -6.21 15.77
CA PRO A 46 -0.07 -6.15 15.86
C PRO A 46 0.62 -5.95 14.50
N ASP A 47 -0.01 -6.36 13.40
CA ASP A 47 0.55 -6.23 12.05
C ASP A 47 0.71 -4.77 11.64
N PHE A 48 -0.14 -3.88 12.17
CA PHE A 48 -0.07 -2.44 11.88
C PHE A 48 1.29 -1.84 12.26
N SER A 49 1.88 -2.30 13.37
CA SER A 49 3.16 -1.80 13.85
C SER A 49 4.35 -2.21 12.99
N LEU A 50 4.23 -3.34 12.27
CA LEU A 50 5.26 -3.89 11.38
C LEU A 50 5.12 -3.38 9.94
N GLN A 51 3.94 -2.89 9.54
CA GLN A 51 3.78 -2.20 8.26
C GLN A 51 4.57 -0.89 8.26
N GLY A 52 5.25 -0.61 7.14
CA GLY A 52 5.96 0.66 6.95
C GLY A 52 7.19 0.54 6.06
N GLU A 53 8.02 1.59 6.11
CA GLU A 53 9.25 1.70 5.35
C GLU A 53 10.47 1.47 6.24
N TYR A 54 11.46 0.76 5.72
CA TYR A 54 12.67 0.40 6.45
C TYR A 54 13.89 0.54 5.53
N ILE A 55 15.02 0.98 6.07
CA ILE A 55 16.30 1.09 5.33
C ILE A 55 17.36 0.28 6.08
N GLN A 56 18.10 -0.55 5.36
CA GLN A 56 19.20 -1.33 5.91
C GLN A 56 20.28 -1.59 4.86
N ALA A 57 21.50 -1.14 5.12
CA ALA A 57 22.72 -1.50 4.39
C ALA A 57 22.57 -1.54 2.85
N GLY A 58 22.22 -0.41 2.24
CA GLY A 58 22.08 -0.30 0.77
C GLY A 58 20.82 -0.97 0.20
N LYS A 59 19.93 -1.47 1.05
CA LYS A 59 18.58 -1.93 0.70
C LYS A 59 17.53 -1.13 1.45
N ALA A 60 16.34 -1.13 0.89
CA ALA A 60 15.15 -0.62 1.56
C ALA A 60 13.96 -1.54 1.35
N PHE A 61 13.00 -1.45 2.25
CA PHE A 61 11.83 -2.32 2.32
C PHE A 61 10.57 -1.48 2.47
N GLN A 62 9.54 -1.82 1.72
CA GLN A 62 8.16 -1.44 2.03
C GLN A 62 7.43 -2.71 2.45
N VAL A 63 7.11 -2.82 3.74
CA VAL A 63 6.43 -3.96 4.36
C VAL A 63 4.94 -3.66 4.41
N ILE A 64 4.13 -4.53 3.82
CA ILE A 64 2.67 -4.43 3.72
C ILE A 64 2.06 -5.55 4.57
N ALA A 65 1.16 -5.21 5.48
CA ALA A 65 0.37 -6.20 6.21
C ALA A 65 -0.70 -6.81 5.28
N LEU A 66 -0.77 -8.14 5.27
CA LEU A 66 -1.80 -8.95 4.60
C LEU A 66 -2.85 -9.51 5.59
N GLY A 67 -2.67 -9.19 6.88
CA GLY A 67 -3.50 -9.65 7.98
C GLY A 67 -3.07 -11.02 8.52
N LYS A 68 -3.50 -11.32 9.75
CA LYS A 68 -3.25 -12.61 10.43
C LYS A 68 -1.75 -12.95 10.49
N GLY A 69 -0.91 -11.94 10.70
CA GLY A 69 0.54 -12.11 10.83
C GLY A 69 1.25 -12.45 9.52
N GLN A 70 0.63 -12.20 8.37
CA GLN A 70 1.22 -12.37 7.04
C GLN A 70 1.55 -11.02 6.41
N PHE A 71 2.65 -10.97 5.66
CA PHE A 71 3.17 -9.76 5.06
C PHE A 71 3.68 -10.00 3.64
N GLN A 72 3.59 -8.95 2.83
CA GLN A 72 4.33 -8.81 1.59
C GLN A 72 5.39 -7.72 1.77
N VAL A 73 6.57 -7.91 1.19
CA VAL A 73 7.65 -6.92 1.25
C VAL A 73 8.16 -6.64 -0.15
N SER A 74 8.15 -5.36 -0.51
CA SER A 74 8.84 -4.82 -1.68
C SER A 74 10.26 -4.44 -1.29
N VAL A 75 11.24 -5.01 -1.98
CA VAL A 75 12.68 -4.86 -1.71
C VAL A 75 13.31 -4.00 -2.79
N TYR A 76 13.94 -2.92 -2.37
CA TYR A 76 14.59 -1.93 -3.22
C TYR A 76 16.10 -1.93 -2.99
N ASN A 77 16.88 -1.73 -4.06
CA ASN A 77 18.32 -1.48 -3.96
C ASN A 77 18.62 0.02 -3.94
N GLY A 78 19.67 0.41 -3.22
CA GLY A 78 20.06 1.80 -2.99
C GLY A 78 19.24 2.49 -1.89
N GLY A 79 17.92 2.58 -2.06
CA GLY A 79 17.03 3.30 -1.15
C GLY A 79 15.55 3.11 -1.49
N LEU A 80 14.67 3.89 -0.86
CA LEU A 80 13.22 3.83 -1.08
C LEU A 80 12.82 4.58 -2.37
N PRO A 81 11.62 4.33 -2.92
CA PRO A 81 11.05 5.15 -3.97
C PRO A 81 11.06 6.65 -3.61
N GLY A 82 11.53 7.48 -4.55
CA GLY A 82 11.72 8.92 -4.37
C GLY A 82 12.92 9.32 -3.51
N VAL A 83 13.59 8.39 -2.82
CA VAL A 83 14.76 8.66 -1.97
C VAL A 83 15.77 7.51 -2.10
N GLY A 84 16.66 7.60 -3.09
CA GLY A 84 17.83 6.73 -3.21
C GLY A 84 17.63 5.40 -3.93
N TRP A 85 16.40 4.99 -4.26
CA TRP A 85 16.18 3.81 -5.12
C TRP A 85 16.88 4.00 -6.48
N ASP A 86 17.73 3.03 -6.84
CA ASP A 86 18.52 3.03 -8.08
C ASP A 86 17.72 2.67 -9.34
N ARG A 87 16.41 2.41 -9.19
CA ARG A 87 15.48 1.98 -10.25
C ARG A 87 15.74 0.56 -10.78
N SER A 88 16.52 -0.25 -10.08
CA SER A 88 16.59 -1.69 -10.35
C SER A 88 15.23 -2.35 -10.10
N SER A 89 14.98 -3.51 -10.70
CA SER A 89 13.77 -4.30 -10.45
C SER A 89 13.47 -4.48 -8.96
N ILE A 90 12.19 -4.37 -8.60
CA ILE A 90 11.71 -4.50 -7.23
C ILE A 90 11.63 -5.99 -6.88
N GLY A 91 12.33 -6.40 -5.82
CA GLY A 91 12.16 -7.75 -5.29
C GLY A 91 10.84 -7.87 -4.53
N GLN A 92 10.12 -8.98 -4.68
CA GLN A 92 8.90 -9.26 -3.92
C GLN A 92 9.11 -10.50 -3.07
N ILE A 93 8.89 -10.39 -1.75
CA ILE A 93 8.91 -11.53 -0.83
C ILE A 93 7.65 -11.55 0.02
N ARG A 94 7.29 -12.73 0.52
CA ARG A 94 6.28 -12.91 1.57
C ARG A 94 6.94 -13.44 2.82
N GLY A 95 6.38 -13.09 3.97
CA GLY A 95 6.85 -13.60 5.25
C GLY A 95 5.81 -13.46 6.35
N ASN A 96 6.00 -14.23 7.41
CA ASN A 96 5.21 -14.13 8.63
C ASN A 96 5.79 -13.10 9.63
N THR A 97 5.07 -12.84 10.71
CA THR A 97 5.46 -11.90 11.78
C THR A 97 6.91 -12.03 12.25
N GLU A 98 7.37 -13.25 12.52
CA GLU A 98 8.73 -13.45 13.07
C GLU A 98 9.81 -13.22 12.01
N GLU A 99 9.54 -13.61 10.76
CA GLU A 99 10.42 -13.32 9.62
C GLU A 99 10.53 -11.81 9.37
N ILE A 100 9.43 -11.06 9.46
CA ILE A 100 9.44 -9.60 9.29
C ILE A 100 10.15 -8.92 10.44
N LYS A 101 9.96 -9.36 11.69
CA LYS A 101 10.74 -8.85 12.83
C LYS A 101 12.23 -9.10 12.61
N ALA A 102 12.63 -10.31 12.21
CA ALA A 102 14.02 -10.63 11.94
C ALA A 102 14.62 -9.83 10.78
N LEU A 103 13.82 -9.55 9.74
CA LEU A 103 14.20 -8.70 8.61
C LEU A 103 14.41 -7.25 9.03
N THR A 104 13.59 -6.74 9.96
CA THR A 104 13.53 -5.31 10.29
C THR A 104 14.23 -4.93 11.60
N GLN A 105 14.64 -5.89 12.43
CA GLN A 105 15.25 -5.66 13.76
C GLN A 105 16.49 -4.75 13.76
N HIS A 106 17.22 -4.70 12.64
CA HIS A 106 18.42 -3.86 12.47
C HIS A 106 18.24 -2.79 11.39
N ALA A 107 17.03 -2.63 10.88
CA ALA A 107 16.69 -1.63 9.89
C ALA A 107 16.25 -0.33 10.57
N HIS A 108 16.59 0.79 9.95
CA HIS A 108 16.06 2.09 10.35
C HIS A 108 14.65 2.26 9.77
N ARG A 109 13.62 2.30 10.63
CA ARG A 109 12.24 2.59 10.20
C ARG A 109 12.14 4.05 9.77
N VAL A 110 11.55 4.29 8.61
CA VAL A 110 11.33 5.62 8.05
C VAL A 110 9.86 5.98 8.19
N THR A 111 9.58 7.20 8.64
CA THR A 111 8.24 7.79 8.61
C THR A 111 8.30 9.04 7.76
N ARG A 112 7.56 9.04 6.65
CA ARG A 112 7.47 10.19 5.76
C ARG A 112 6.41 11.15 6.25
N GLN A 113 6.71 12.44 6.13
CA GLN A 113 5.74 13.51 6.35
C GLN A 113 5.85 14.51 5.20
N SER A 114 4.71 14.96 4.70
CA SER A 114 4.69 16.04 3.71
C SER A 114 5.17 17.33 4.37
N PRO A 115 6.04 18.13 3.71
CA PRO A 115 6.41 19.46 4.18
C PRO A 115 5.21 20.42 4.30
N ARG A 116 4.09 20.09 3.65
CA ARG A 116 2.83 20.86 3.69
C ARG A 116 1.78 20.25 4.64
N MET A 117 2.08 19.17 5.34
CA MET A 117 1.14 18.57 6.29
C MET A 117 0.82 19.55 7.42
N GLY A 118 -0.46 19.81 7.67
CA GLY A 118 -0.94 20.82 8.61
C GLY A 118 -0.61 22.26 8.21
N ALA A 119 -0.23 22.52 6.94
CA ALA A 119 0.04 23.87 6.49
C ALA A 119 -1.21 24.76 6.66
N LYS A 120 -1.01 25.95 7.21
CA LYS A 120 -2.10 26.91 7.34
C LYS A 120 -2.56 27.35 5.95
N PRO A 121 -3.88 27.53 5.75
CA PRO A 121 -4.39 28.08 4.51
C PRO A 121 -3.77 29.47 4.26
N PRO A 122 -3.41 29.80 3.00
CA PRO A 122 -3.05 31.17 2.62
C PRO A 122 -4.13 32.18 3.01
N ALA A 123 -3.76 33.45 3.22
CA ALA A 123 -4.67 34.49 3.70
C ALA A 123 -5.91 34.70 2.80
N ASN A 124 -5.82 34.40 1.51
CA ASN A 124 -6.89 34.54 0.53
C ASN A 124 -7.58 33.20 0.17
N ALA A 125 -7.28 32.11 0.87
CA ALA A 125 -7.87 30.82 0.59
C ALA A 125 -9.28 30.69 1.17
N THR A 126 -10.19 30.10 0.39
CA THR A 126 -11.47 29.62 0.90
C THR A 126 -11.21 28.36 1.74
N ILE A 127 -11.53 28.42 3.03
CA ILE A 127 -11.40 27.27 3.93
C ILE A 127 -12.61 26.36 3.73
N LEU A 128 -12.40 25.21 3.11
CA LEU A 128 -13.46 24.22 2.92
C LEU A 128 -13.65 23.33 4.16
N PHE A 129 -12.57 22.99 4.86
CA PHE A 129 -12.61 22.17 6.06
C PHE A 129 -11.36 22.40 6.91
N ASP A 130 -11.52 22.60 8.22
CA ASP A 130 -10.42 22.82 9.18
C ASP A 130 -10.54 21.93 10.43
N GLY A 131 -11.47 20.96 10.42
CA GLY A 131 -11.76 20.09 11.56
C GLY A 131 -12.96 20.53 12.41
N THR A 132 -13.51 21.72 12.20
CA THR A 132 -14.56 22.28 13.08
C THR A 132 -15.98 22.15 12.54
N SER A 133 -16.18 22.25 11.23
CA SER A 133 -17.50 22.16 10.59
C SER A 133 -17.43 21.60 9.18
N ALA A 134 -18.49 20.89 8.78
CA ALA A 134 -18.71 20.40 7.42
C ALA A 134 -19.71 21.25 6.62
N ASP A 135 -20.04 22.47 7.07
CA ASP A 135 -21.11 23.29 6.48
C ASP A 135 -20.86 23.72 5.03
N ALA A 136 -19.60 23.78 4.59
CA ALA A 136 -19.23 24.07 3.20
C ALA A 136 -19.59 22.94 2.23
N TRP A 137 -20.10 21.81 2.74
CA TRP A 137 -20.26 20.58 1.97
C TRP A 137 -21.70 20.04 1.99
N ASP A 138 -22.13 19.53 0.84
CA ASP A 138 -23.36 18.75 0.70
C ASP A 138 -23.12 17.32 1.19
N HIS A 139 -23.99 16.84 2.07
CA HIS A 139 -23.85 15.57 2.78
C HIS A 139 -22.56 15.45 3.63
N GLY A 140 -21.96 16.58 4.00
CA GLY A 140 -20.79 16.61 4.86
C GLY A 140 -21.07 15.99 6.22
N LYS A 141 -20.22 15.05 6.66
CA LYS A 141 -20.29 14.42 7.97
C LYS A 141 -18.95 14.56 8.67
N LEU A 142 -19.00 14.93 9.94
CA LEU A 142 -17.82 15.04 10.78
C LEU A 142 -17.75 13.82 11.71
N SER A 143 -16.60 13.16 11.74
CA SER A 143 -16.32 12.03 12.62
C SER A 143 -14.86 12.12 13.09
N ASP A 144 -14.65 12.12 14.41
CA ASP A 144 -13.32 12.22 15.04
C ASP A 144 -12.45 13.39 14.52
N GLY A 145 -13.07 14.55 14.29
CA GLY A 145 -12.39 15.75 13.78
C GLY A 145 -12.01 15.66 12.29
N LEU A 146 -12.47 14.65 11.56
CA LEU A 146 -12.31 14.50 10.12
C LEU A 146 -13.64 14.63 9.37
N LEU A 147 -13.53 15.11 8.13
CA LEU A 147 -14.61 15.07 7.15
C LEU A 147 -14.66 13.68 6.50
N GLU A 148 -15.82 13.03 6.53
CA GLU A 148 -16.03 11.77 5.82
C GLU A 148 -16.06 11.98 4.30
N SER A 149 -15.55 11.00 3.55
CA SER A 149 -15.60 10.99 2.08
C SER A 149 -17.03 10.87 1.55
N GLY A 150 -17.22 11.14 0.25
CA GLY A 150 -18.55 11.04 -0.40
C GLY A 150 -19.36 12.33 -0.26
N THR A 151 -18.67 13.46 -0.22
CA THR A 151 -19.23 14.79 -0.06
C THR A 151 -18.79 15.71 -1.21
N GLN A 152 -19.51 16.81 -1.42
CA GLN A 152 -19.24 17.77 -2.48
C GLN A 152 -19.31 19.19 -1.93
N THR A 153 -18.44 20.10 -2.39
CA THR A 153 -18.54 21.51 -2.00
C THR A 153 -19.85 22.12 -2.50
N LYS A 154 -20.52 22.91 -1.66
CA LYS A 154 -21.70 23.69 -2.05
C LYS A 154 -21.34 24.78 -3.05
N GLN A 155 -20.19 25.42 -2.83
CA GLN A 155 -19.65 26.41 -3.75
C GLN A 155 -19.08 25.73 -5.00
N SER A 156 -19.33 26.35 -6.16
CA SER A 156 -18.67 26.03 -7.42
C SER A 156 -17.40 26.86 -7.60
N PHE A 157 -16.38 26.27 -8.23
CA PHE A 157 -15.10 26.92 -8.48
C PHE A 157 -14.76 26.89 -9.98
N GLY A 158 -14.07 27.94 -10.44
CA GLY A 158 -13.41 27.98 -11.74
C GLY A 158 -12.00 27.41 -11.62
N ASP A 159 -10.99 28.19 -12.00
CA ASP A 159 -9.60 27.83 -11.75
C ASP A 159 -9.31 27.86 -10.24
N PHE A 160 -8.56 26.87 -9.74
CA PHE A 160 -8.23 26.76 -8.31
C PHE A 160 -6.86 26.12 -8.08
N GLU A 161 -6.30 26.42 -6.91
CA GLU A 161 -5.26 25.62 -6.27
C GLU A 161 -5.91 24.94 -5.05
N LEU A 162 -5.73 23.62 -4.91
CA LEU A 162 -6.34 22.84 -3.84
C LEU A 162 -5.27 22.20 -2.95
N HIS A 163 -5.37 22.44 -1.65
CA HIS A 163 -4.66 21.69 -0.62
C HIS A 163 -5.63 20.71 0.05
N ILE A 164 -5.30 19.44 0.06
CA ILE A 164 -6.08 18.40 0.73
C ILE A 164 -5.14 17.43 1.45
N GLU A 165 -5.52 17.07 2.67
CA GLU A 165 -4.89 15.99 3.43
C GLU A 165 -5.94 14.90 3.63
N PHE A 166 -5.54 13.65 3.44
CA PHE A 166 -6.42 12.50 3.57
C PHE A 166 -5.75 11.39 4.37
N ARG A 167 -6.59 10.56 4.97
CA ARG A 167 -6.18 9.37 5.73
C ARG A 167 -6.92 8.17 5.16
N LEU A 168 -6.17 7.18 4.68
CA LEU A 168 -6.74 5.93 4.19
C LEU A 168 -7.02 4.99 5.37
N PRO A 169 -8.07 4.15 5.29
CA PRO A 169 -8.29 3.11 6.28
C PRO A 169 -7.20 2.03 6.19
N PHE A 170 -6.86 1.44 7.32
CA PHE A 170 -6.06 0.21 7.37
C PHE A 170 -6.96 -1.00 7.11
N LYS A 171 -6.73 -1.68 5.98
CA LYS A 171 -7.46 -2.87 5.51
C LYS A 171 -6.47 -3.99 5.14
N PRO A 172 -5.80 -4.62 6.12
CA PRO A 172 -4.72 -5.57 5.85
C PRO A 172 -5.21 -6.83 5.14
N GLU A 173 -6.43 -7.30 5.43
CA GLU A 173 -7.01 -8.50 4.80
C GLU A 173 -7.57 -8.25 3.39
N THR A 174 -7.58 -7.00 2.92
CA THR A 174 -7.92 -6.67 1.52
C THR A 174 -6.66 -6.77 0.67
N THR A 175 -6.76 -7.51 -0.45
CA THR A 175 -5.65 -7.71 -1.39
C THR A 175 -4.97 -6.40 -1.76
N PRO A 176 -3.63 -6.28 -1.64
CA PRO A 176 -2.89 -5.12 -2.11
C PRO A 176 -3.23 -4.78 -3.57
N GLY A 177 -3.47 -3.51 -3.87
CA GLY A 177 -3.87 -3.03 -5.20
C GLY A 177 -5.35 -3.20 -5.55
N SER A 178 -6.15 -3.82 -4.66
CA SER A 178 -7.61 -3.88 -4.84
C SER A 178 -8.24 -2.49 -4.80
N GLN A 179 -9.24 -2.27 -5.66
CA GLN A 179 -10.10 -1.09 -5.63
C GLN A 179 -10.97 -0.99 -4.37
N ASP A 180 -10.93 -1.96 -3.46
CA ASP A 180 -11.57 -1.88 -2.15
C ASP A 180 -10.58 -1.49 -1.04
N ARG A 181 -9.29 -1.35 -1.32
CA ARG A 181 -8.27 -1.02 -0.31
C ARG A 181 -8.11 0.50 -0.17
N GLY A 182 -9.12 1.14 0.42
CA GLY A 182 -9.08 2.59 0.68
C GLY A 182 -9.26 3.45 -0.57
N ASN A 183 -10.20 3.06 -1.44
CA ASN A 183 -10.53 3.79 -2.66
C ASN A 183 -11.41 5.02 -2.36
N SER A 184 -11.03 6.15 -2.92
CA SER A 184 -11.75 7.42 -2.92
C SER A 184 -11.26 8.27 -4.08
N GLY A 185 -11.78 9.47 -4.29
CA GLY A 185 -11.34 10.32 -5.39
C GLY A 185 -11.64 11.79 -5.18
N ILE A 186 -10.78 12.64 -5.74
CA ILE A 186 -11.04 14.08 -5.83
C ILE A 186 -11.53 14.37 -7.24
N TYR A 187 -12.82 14.67 -7.36
CA TYR A 187 -13.45 14.96 -8.65
C TYR A 187 -13.40 16.46 -8.94
N SER A 188 -12.51 16.84 -9.85
CA SER A 188 -12.42 18.20 -10.38
C SER A 188 -13.48 18.41 -11.47
N PHE A 189 -14.24 19.50 -11.36
CA PHE A 189 -15.34 19.85 -12.28
C PHE A 189 -16.38 18.74 -12.48
N ASN A 190 -16.55 17.86 -11.47
CA ASN A 190 -17.43 16.69 -11.50
C ASN A 190 -17.20 15.77 -12.73
N ARG A 191 -15.97 15.76 -13.27
CA ARG A 191 -15.62 15.01 -14.49
C ARG A 191 -14.27 14.30 -14.40
N TYR A 192 -13.28 14.93 -13.78
CA TYR A 192 -11.91 14.45 -13.78
C TYR A 192 -11.52 14.00 -12.38
N GLU A 193 -11.31 12.71 -12.21
CA GLU A 193 -10.93 12.12 -10.93
C GLU A 193 -9.42 12.11 -10.77
N THR A 194 -8.93 12.72 -9.70
CA THR A 194 -7.61 12.41 -9.15
C THR A 194 -7.79 11.29 -8.14
N GLN A 195 -7.26 10.11 -8.49
CA GLN A 195 -7.48 8.89 -7.71
C GLN A 195 -6.82 8.94 -6.34
N VAL A 196 -7.52 8.46 -5.32
CA VAL A 196 -7.00 8.24 -3.97
C VAL A 196 -7.16 6.75 -3.65
N LEU A 197 -6.04 6.06 -3.47
CA LEU A 197 -6.03 4.61 -3.24
C LEU A 197 -4.82 4.21 -2.40
N ASP A 198 -4.95 3.15 -1.59
CA ASP A 198 -3.80 2.52 -0.93
C ASP A 198 -2.96 1.75 -1.96
N SER A 199 -1.99 2.46 -2.52
CA SER A 199 -0.97 1.91 -3.43
C SER A 199 0.36 1.63 -2.72
N PHE A 200 0.39 1.65 -1.39
CA PHE A 200 1.62 1.53 -0.62
C PHE A 200 2.30 0.18 -0.87
N GLY A 201 3.59 0.22 -1.22
CA GLY A 201 4.39 -0.97 -1.44
C GLY A 201 4.09 -1.73 -2.73
N LEU A 202 3.20 -1.24 -3.60
CA LEU A 202 2.92 -1.90 -4.88
C LEU A 202 4.02 -1.64 -5.90
N ASP A 203 4.42 -2.67 -6.63
CA ASP A 203 5.10 -2.48 -7.91
C ASP A 203 4.04 -2.08 -8.95
N LEU A 204 4.16 -0.93 -9.59
CA LEU A 204 3.18 -0.49 -10.58
C LEU A 204 3.55 -0.91 -12.01
N ASP A 205 4.67 -1.61 -12.20
CA ASP A 205 4.96 -2.25 -13.47
C ASP A 205 3.97 -3.40 -13.71
N ILE A 206 3.21 -3.29 -14.80
CA ILE A 206 2.23 -4.28 -15.23
C ILE A 206 2.85 -5.68 -15.42
N ASN A 207 4.15 -5.76 -15.69
CA ASN A 207 4.86 -7.02 -15.88
C ASN A 207 5.30 -7.68 -14.58
N SER A 208 5.22 -6.99 -13.45
CA SER A 208 5.65 -7.50 -12.15
C SER A 208 4.63 -8.43 -11.49
N TRP A 209 3.38 -8.40 -11.95
CA TRP A 209 2.29 -9.26 -11.46
C TRP A 209 1.89 -10.30 -12.51
N LYS A 210 2.78 -11.28 -12.74
CA LYS A 210 2.54 -12.35 -13.73
C LYS A 210 1.55 -13.40 -13.26
N GLU A 211 1.30 -13.47 -11.96
CA GLU A 211 0.19 -14.20 -11.38
C GLU A 211 -0.86 -13.17 -10.98
N LYS A 212 -1.98 -13.15 -11.72
CA LYS A 212 -3.16 -12.45 -11.24
C LYS A 212 -3.57 -13.13 -9.91
N PRO A 213 -4.00 -12.36 -8.90
CA PRO A 213 -4.62 -12.96 -7.73
C PRO A 213 -5.79 -13.87 -8.12
#